data_AF-A0A7L2SDW8-F1
#
_entry.id   AF-A0A7L2SDW8-F1
#
_cell.length_a   1.000
_cell.length_b   1.000
_cell.length_c   1.000
_cell.angle_alpha   90.00
_cell.angle_beta   90.00
_cell.angle_gamma   90.00
#
_symmetry.space_group_name_H-M   'P 1'
#
loop_
_entity.id
_entity.type
_entity.pdbx_description
1 polymer ?
#
loop_
_entity_poly.entity_id
_entity_poly.type
_entity_poly.pdbx_seq_one_letter_code
_entity_poly.pdbx_strand_id
1 'polypeptide(L)'
;AVDIPCAAFRSWSNPRIEWKFQKGSSLVLFYYGGELTEPYRNRVQFSPTSIRFQSVTREDSGKYICEVVGDGSHIAKSEVNLIVQGEATPCPLPGLVPIPGLVIGAIPDPGLVP
;
A
#
# COMPACT_ATOMS: atom_id res chain seq x y z
N ALA A 1 4.46 6.45 -9.62
CA ALA A 1 3.55 5.37 -9.20
C ALA A 1 4.32 4.32 -8.41
N VAL A 2 3.70 3.76 -7.38
CA VAL A 2 4.29 2.78 -6.45
C VAL A 2 3.38 1.56 -6.39
N ASP A 3 3.96 0.36 -6.47
CA ASP A 3 3.23 -0.90 -6.31
C ASP A 3 3.51 -1.48 -4.92
N ILE A 4 2.46 -1.91 -4.24
CA ILE A 4 2.52 -2.55 -2.93
C ILE A 4 2.02 -3.99 -3.11
N PRO A 5 2.90 -4.99 -3.04
CA PRO A 5 2.52 -6.37 -3.31
C PRO A 5 1.71 -6.97 -2.16
N CYS A 6 0.76 -7.85 -2.50
CA CYS A 6 0.08 -8.73 -1.57
C CYS A 6 0.67 -10.14 -1.65
N ALA A 7 1.66 -10.45 -0.81
CA ALA A 7 2.28 -11.77 -0.79
C ALA A 7 1.35 -12.88 -0.25
N ALA A 8 0.26 -12.48 0.39
CA ALA A 8 -0.80 -13.36 0.90
C ALA A 8 -1.69 -13.92 -0.20
N PHE A 9 -1.78 -13.24 -1.36
CA PHE A 9 -2.57 -13.74 -2.47
C PHE A 9 -2.01 -15.06 -2.99
N ARG A 10 -2.91 -16.01 -3.22
CA ARG A 10 -2.67 -17.32 -3.84
C ARG A 10 -3.70 -17.49 -4.94
N SER A 11 -3.50 -18.47 -5.84
CA SER A 11 -4.40 -18.76 -6.96
C SER A 11 -5.70 -19.44 -6.48
N TRP A 12 -6.42 -18.79 -5.57
CA TRP A 12 -7.74 -19.20 -5.07
C TRP A 12 -8.83 -18.84 -6.07
N SER A 13 -9.94 -19.60 -6.07
CA SER A 13 -10.98 -19.45 -7.09
C SER A 13 -11.84 -18.19 -6.92
N ASN A 14 -12.09 -17.77 -5.68
CA ASN A 14 -12.82 -16.54 -5.36
C ASN A 14 -12.38 -15.99 -3.99
N PRO A 15 -11.14 -15.49 -3.87
CA PRO A 15 -10.65 -14.98 -2.60
C PRO A 15 -11.29 -13.64 -2.25
N ARG A 16 -11.63 -13.45 -0.97
CA ARG A 16 -12.00 -12.14 -0.43
C ARG A 16 -10.73 -11.43 0.00
N ILE A 17 -10.40 -10.33 -0.67
CA ILE A 17 -9.20 -9.53 -0.41
C ILE A 17 -9.61 -8.24 0.30
N GLU A 18 -8.92 -7.93 1.39
CA GLU A 18 -9.14 -6.74 2.19
C GLU A 18 -7.81 -6.00 2.37
N TRP A 19 -7.83 -4.68 2.25
CA TRP A 19 -6.65 -3.85 2.52
C TRP A 19 -6.87 -2.89 3.67
N LYS A 20 -5.93 -2.90 4.61
CA LYS A 20 -5.91 -2.05 5.79
C LYS A 20 -4.64 -1.19 5.79
N PHE A 21 -4.76 0.08 6.12
CA PHE A 21 -3.65 1.01 6.30
C PHE A 21 -3.49 1.30 7.79
N GLN A 22 -2.29 1.12 8.32
CA GLN A 22 -1.95 1.35 9.71
C GLN A 22 -0.89 2.45 9.83
N LYS A 23 -1.18 3.46 10.65
CA LYS A 23 -0.28 4.56 10.97
C LYS A 23 -0.35 4.89 12.45
N GLY A 24 0.72 4.58 13.19
CA GLY A 24 0.69 4.58 14.64
C GLY A 24 -0.37 3.62 15.16
N SER A 25 -1.29 4.11 16.02
CA SER A 25 -2.43 3.33 16.53
C SER A 25 -3.67 3.37 15.62
N SER A 26 -3.65 4.17 14.54
CA SER A 26 -4.78 4.26 13.61
C SER A 26 -4.75 3.09 12.62
N LEU A 27 -5.89 2.45 12.41
CA LEU A 27 -6.11 1.39 11.43
C LEU A 27 -7.33 1.74 10.58
N VAL A 28 -7.15 1.79 9.27
CA VAL A 28 -8.21 2.16 8.31
C VAL A 28 -8.38 1.03 7.32
N LEU A 29 -9.57 0.44 7.27
CA LEU A 29 -9.97 -0.45 6.17
C LEU A 29 -10.31 0.42 4.96
N PHE A 30 -9.51 0.32 3.89
CA PHE A 30 -9.68 1.18 2.72
C PHE A 30 -10.01 0.43 1.43
N TYR A 31 -9.94 -0.90 1.45
CA TYR A 31 -10.45 -1.75 0.37
C TYR A 31 -11.22 -2.92 0.97
N TYR A 32 -12.49 -3.06 0.58
CA TYR A 32 -13.35 -4.16 0.99
C TYR A 32 -14.44 -4.38 -0.06
N GLY A 33 -14.75 -5.65 -0.35
CA GLY A 33 -15.87 -6.01 -1.21
C GLY A 33 -15.76 -5.50 -2.65
N GLY A 34 -14.53 -5.31 -3.16
CA GLY A 34 -14.31 -4.78 -4.51
C GLY A 34 -14.14 -3.25 -4.57
N GLU A 35 -14.41 -2.55 -3.48
CA GLU A 35 -14.51 -1.09 -3.47
C GLU A 35 -13.36 -0.43 -2.68
N LEU A 36 -12.82 0.66 -3.23
CA LEU A 36 -11.92 1.58 -2.52
C LEU A 36 -12.72 2.69 -1.82
N THR A 37 -12.34 2.99 -0.58
CA THR A 37 -12.89 4.14 0.16
C THR A 37 -12.16 5.44 -0.18
N GLU A 38 -12.76 6.59 0.13
CA GLU A 38 -12.03 7.86 0.08
C GLU A 38 -11.02 7.95 1.23
N PRO A 39 -9.83 8.56 1.02
CA PRO A 39 -9.37 9.27 -0.19
C PRO A 39 -8.63 8.39 -1.22
N TYR A 40 -8.75 7.05 -1.17
CA TYR A 40 -7.95 6.13 -1.99
C TYR A 40 -8.54 5.85 -3.38
N ARG A 41 -9.87 5.98 -3.54
CA ARG A 41 -10.62 5.66 -4.77
C ARG A 41 -10.04 6.23 -6.07
N ASN A 42 -9.54 7.47 -6.06
CA ASN A 42 -9.07 8.16 -7.27
C ASN A 42 -7.55 8.04 -7.51
N ARG A 43 -6.80 7.47 -6.56
CA ARG A 43 -5.33 7.45 -6.60
C ARG A 43 -4.72 6.06 -6.45
N VAL A 44 -5.52 5.07 -6.06
CA VAL A 44 -5.11 3.67 -5.93
C VAL A 44 -5.83 2.84 -6.97
N GLN A 45 -5.09 1.95 -7.62
CA GLN A 45 -5.61 0.94 -8.53
C GLN A 45 -5.44 -0.42 -7.87
N PHE A 46 -6.52 -1.19 -7.80
CA PHE A 46 -6.51 -2.51 -7.19
C PHE A 46 -6.15 -3.60 -8.21
N SER A 47 -5.43 -4.61 -7.76
CA SER A 47 -5.24 -5.90 -8.43
C SER A 47 -5.20 -7.01 -7.39
N PRO A 48 -5.50 -8.27 -7.75
CA PRO A 48 -5.51 -9.36 -6.78
C PRO A 48 -4.16 -9.56 -6.07
N THR A 49 -3.06 -9.29 -6.78
CA THR A 49 -1.69 -9.48 -6.31
C THR A 49 -1.04 -8.23 -5.72
N SER A 50 -1.62 -7.04 -5.90
CA SER A 50 -1.02 -5.77 -5.46
C SER A 50 -2.00 -4.60 -5.50
N ILE A 51 -1.66 -3.51 -4.82
CA ILE A 51 -2.29 -2.21 -5.04
C ILE A 51 -1.26 -1.23 -5.60
N ARG A 52 -1.70 -0.41 -6.55
CA ARG A 52 -0.85 0.55 -7.23
C ARG A 52 -1.28 1.97 -6.92
N PHE A 53 -0.47 2.70 -6.18
CA PHE A 53 -0.63 4.14 -5.99
C PHE A 53 -0.11 4.87 -7.23
N GLN A 54 -0.94 5.69 -7.86
CA GLN A 54 -0.53 6.54 -8.99
C GLN A 54 0.43 7.65 -8.52
N SER A 55 0.09 8.27 -7.39
CA SER A 55 0.88 9.28 -6.70
C SER A 55 0.87 9.00 -5.19
N VAL A 56 2.02 9.18 -4.55
CA VAL A 56 2.20 8.99 -3.11
C VAL A 56 2.70 10.28 -2.47
N THR A 57 2.21 10.59 -1.27
CA THR A 57 2.66 11.72 -0.46
C THR A 57 3.31 11.21 0.83
N ARG A 58 3.98 12.10 1.58
CA ARG A 58 4.55 11.73 2.89
C ARG A 58 3.50 11.16 3.85
N GLU A 59 2.24 11.57 3.69
CA GLU A 59 1.13 11.12 4.51
C GLU A 59 0.78 9.65 4.31
N ASP A 60 1.06 9.12 3.12
CA ASP A 60 0.88 7.70 2.75
C ASP A 60 1.93 6.79 3.38
N SER A 61 2.96 7.34 4.03
CA SER A 61 3.93 6.53 4.76
C SER A 61 3.26 5.82 5.93
N GLY A 62 3.39 4.50 5.97
CA GLY A 62 2.76 3.65 6.96
C GLY A 62 2.79 2.19 6.55
N LYS A 63 2.10 1.36 7.33
CA LYS A 63 2.02 -0.08 7.10
C LYS A 63 0.75 -0.42 6.33
N TYR A 64 0.93 -1.12 5.21
CA TYR A 64 -0.14 -1.64 4.38
C TYR A 64 -0.28 -3.14 4.65
N ILE A 65 -1.48 -3.56 4.98
CA ILE A 65 -1.81 -4.92 5.37
C ILE A 65 -2.78 -5.46 4.34
N CYS A 66 -2.36 -6.49 3.62
CA CYS A 66 -3.23 -7.30 2.76
C CYS A 66 -3.69 -8.53 3.51
N GLU A 67 -4.99 -8.74 3.60
CA GLU A 67 -5.60 -9.93 4.18
C GLU A 67 -6.43 -10.61 3.11
N VAL A 68 -6.22 -11.92 2.93
CA VAL A 68 -6.88 -12.69 1.90
C VAL A 68 -7.52 -13.93 2.51
N VAL A 69 -8.83 -14.05 2.33
CA VAL A 69 -9.61 -15.22 2.73
C VAL A 69 -9.87 -16.06 1.49
N GLY A 70 -9.23 -17.22 1.44
CA GLY A 70 -9.32 -18.19 0.35
C GLY A 70 -10.32 -19.32 0.61
N ASP A 71 -10.17 -20.39 -0.18
CA ASP A 71 -11.01 -21.59 -0.10
C ASP A 71 -10.90 -22.28 1.28
N GLY A 72 -12.01 -22.80 1.78
CA GLY A 72 -12.06 -23.52 3.05
C GLY A 72 -11.82 -22.64 4.28
N SER A 73 -12.07 -21.33 4.18
CA SER A 73 -11.82 -20.35 5.25
C SER A 73 -10.33 -20.18 5.63
N HIS A 74 -9.41 -20.54 4.74
CA HIS A 74 -8.01 -20.22 4.93
C HIS A 74 -7.78 -18.71 4.86
N ILE A 75 -7.05 -18.19 5.84
CA ILE A 75 -6.73 -16.76 5.93
C ILE A 75 -5.22 -16.61 5.79
N ALA A 76 -4.78 -15.78 4.86
CA ALA A 76 -3.39 -15.37 4.74
C ALA A 76 -3.27 -13.85 4.89
N LYS A 77 -2.14 -13.42 5.44
CA LYS A 77 -1.84 -12.00 5.70
C LYS A 77 -0.45 -11.65 5.19
N SER A 78 -0.29 -10.45 4.65
CA SER A 78 0.97 -9.87 4.21
C SER A 78 1.04 -8.41 4.62
N GLU A 79 2.22 -7.99 5.10
CA GLU A 79 2.45 -6.65 5.61
C GLU A 79 3.61 -6.01 4.84
N VAL A 80 3.40 -4.77 4.41
CA VAL A 80 4.39 -3.99 3.66
C VAL A 80 4.48 -2.60 4.27
N ASN A 81 5.70 -2.17 4.61
CA ASN A 81 5.94 -0.83 5.13
C ASN A 81 6.33 0.08 3.96
N LEU A 82 5.48 1.06 3.66
CA LEU A 82 5.77 2.09 2.67
C LEU A 82 6.39 3.29 3.37
N ILE A 83 7.56 3.71 2.88
CA ILE A 83 8.26 4.90 3.39
C ILE A 83 8.40 5.89 2.23
N VAL A 84 7.58 6.93 2.23
CA VAL A 84 7.66 8.01 1.25
C VAL A 84 8.62 9.06 1.79
N GLN A 85 9.88 8.96 1.38
CA GLN A 85 10.83 10.05 1.60
C GLN A 85 10.46 11.16 0.62
N GLY A 86 9.93 12.28 1.12
CA GLY A 86 9.88 13.45 0.26
C GLY A 86 11.29 13.97 0.10
N GLU A 87 11.62 14.44 -1.09
CA GLU A 87 12.80 15.26 -1.29
C GLU A 87 12.75 16.38 -0.24
N ALA A 88 13.77 16.44 0.63
CA ALA A 88 14.08 17.70 1.27
C ALA A 88 14.57 18.56 0.12
N THR A 89 13.67 19.33 -0.50
CA THR A 89 14.11 20.40 -1.37
C THR A 89 15.10 21.22 -0.54
N PRO A 90 16.40 21.28 -0.88
CA PRO A 90 17.22 22.32 -0.33
C PRO A 90 16.50 23.63 -0.69
N CYS A 91 16.28 24.47 0.31
CA CYS A 91 15.58 25.75 0.19
C CYS A 91 15.76 26.35 -1.22
N PRO A 92 14.70 26.62 -1.98
CA PRO A 92 14.85 27.09 -3.34
C PRO A 92 15.54 28.47 -3.32
N LEU A 93 16.80 28.50 -3.75
CA LEU A 93 17.36 29.67 -4.40
C LEU A 93 16.45 29.97 -5.61
N PRO A 94 16.12 31.24 -5.88
CA PRO A 94 15.18 31.58 -6.96
C PRO A 94 15.74 31.12 -8.31
N GLY A 95 15.04 30.18 -8.99
CA GLY A 95 15.31 29.85 -10.39
C GLY A 95 15.24 28.38 -10.83
N LEU A 96 15.04 27.40 -9.95
CA LEU A 96 15.01 25.98 -10.36
C LEU A 96 13.62 25.35 -10.28
N VAL A 97 13.19 24.74 -11.38
CA VAL A 97 11.96 23.95 -11.51
C VAL A 97 12.11 22.64 -10.72
N PRO A 98 11.11 22.22 -9.92
CA PRO A 98 11.17 20.95 -9.21
C PRO A 98 11.08 19.78 -10.19
N ILE A 99 12.01 18.84 -10.06
CA ILE A 99 11.97 17.53 -10.70
C ILE A 99 11.00 16.62 -9.93
N PRO A 100 10.14 15.82 -10.59
CA PRO A 100 9.24 14.91 -9.90
C PRO A 100 9.95 13.61 -9.45
N GLY A 101 10.19 13.49 -8.14
CA GLY A 101 9.78 12.34 -7.32
C GLY A 101 10.59 11.04 -7.40
N LEU A 102 11.56 10.88 -6.50
CA LEU A 102 12.22 9.60 -6.20
C LEU A 102 11.39 8.78 -5.20
N VAL A 103 10.88 7.62 -5.63
CA VAL A 103 10.26 6.61 -4.76
C VAL A 103 11.34 5.69 -4.19
N ILE A 104 11.39 5.54 -2.86
CA ILE A 104 12.20 4.52 -2.20
C ILE A 104 11.23 3.42 -1.76
N GLY A 105 11.50 2.20 -2.22
CA GLY A 105 10.51 1.13 -2.41
C GLY A 105 9.75 0.65 -1.17
N ALA A 106 8.78 -0.22 -1.44
CA ALA A 106 8.00 -0.91 -0.43
C ALA A 106 8.84 -2.06 0.15
N ILE A 107 9.11 -2.06 1.46
CA ILE A 107 9.92 -3.10 2.10
C ILE A 107 8.96 -4.14 2.70
N PRO A 108 8.98 -5.40 2.23
CA PRO A 108 8.20 -6.47 2.84
C PRO A 108 8.74 -6.72 4.26
N ASP A 109 7.84 -6.80 5.25
CA ASP A 109 8.24 -7.10 6.63
C ASP A 109 8.75 -8.55 6.75
N PRO A 110 9.98 -8.79 7.24
CA PRO A 110 10.49 -10.13 7.46
C PRO A 110 9.97 -10.70 8.79
N GLY A 111 8.68 -11.03 8.88
CA GLY A 111 8.04 -11.31 10.17
C GLY A 111 7.06 -12.48 10.21
N LEU A 112 7.56 -13.59 10.76
CA LEU A 112 6.86 -14.68 11.48
C LEU A 112 5.88 -15.59 10.71
N VAL A 113 6.42 -16.74 10.28
CA VAL A 113 5.64 -17.98 10.13
C VAL A 113 5.52 -18.67 11.50
N PRO A 114 4.33 -19.01 12.00
CA PRO A 114 4.15 -20.14 12.91
C PRO A 114 4.08 -21.47 12.12
#